data_AF-A0A9X2VX80-F1
#
_entry.id   AF-A0A9X2VX80-F1
#
_cell.length_a   1.000
_cell.length_b   1.000
_cell.length_c   1.000
_cell.angle_alpha   90.00
_cell.angle_beta   90.00
_cell.angle_gamma   90.00
#
_symmetry.space_group_name_H-M   'P 1'
#
loop_
_entity.id
_entity.type
_entity.pdbx_description
1 polymer ?
#
loop_
_entity_poly.entity_id
_entity_poly.type
_entity_poly.pdbx_seq_one_letter_code
_entity_poly.pdbx_strand_id
1 'polypeptide(L)'
;MLTENDVTQEAGMPSEVSGADVEAFLTTHTLTVEPGAIPSLRSAFASALTKLDKQIELAVTEVRVRPWAGDGVSVEAAEKFNERAFESGDSALGALTSYQRQLKSAMDALDLVEQQYRAMDDDATGLMKQSGC
;
A
#
# COMPACT_ATOMS: atom_id res chain seq x y z
N MET A 1 -39.59 -44.01 -0.99
CA MET A 1 -38.55 -43.82 -2.04
C MET A 1 -38.11 -42.38 -1.97
N LEU A 2 -36.79 -42.17 -2.10
CA LEU A 2 -36.05 -41.01 -1.63
C LEU A 2 -36.40 -39.71 -2.34
N THR A 3 -36.38 -38.62 -1.56
CA THR A 3 -36.15 -37.23 -1.97
C THR A 3 -34.75 -37.10 -2.59
N GLU A 4 -34.64 -36.53 -3.80
CA GLU A 4 -33.37 -36.16 -4.41
C GLU A 4 -33.14 -34.64 -4.36
N ASN A 5 -31.97 -34.28 -3.83
CA ASN A 5 -31.33 -32.97 -3.62
C ASN A 5 -31.33 -32.08 -4.87
N ASP A 6 -31.60 -30.77 -4.79
CA ASP A 6 -30.75 -29.67 -4.31
C ASP A 6 -29.33 -29.64 -4.94
N VAL A 7 -29.14 -28.80 -5.97
CA VAL A 7 -27.94 -27.97 -6.20
C VAL A 7 -28.36 -26.75 -7.02
N THR A 8 -28.81 -25.69 -6.35
CA THR A 8 -28.67 -24.32 -6.90
C THR A 8 -27.63 -23.63 -6.02
N GLN A 9 -26.36 -23.97 -6.24
CA GLN A 9 -25.27 -23.20 -5.65
C GLN A 9 -25.01 -22.02 -6.58
N GLU A 10 -25.67 -20.89 -6.27
CA GLU A 10 -25.17 -19.58 -6.67
C GLU A 10 -23.71 -19.50 -6.21
N ALA A 11 -22.79 -19.59 -7.17
CA ALA A 11 -21.42 -19.15 -6.96
C ALA A 11 -21.45 -17.63 -6.84
N GLY A 12 -21.89 -17.13 -5.68
CA GLY A 12 -21.57 -15.80 -5.23
C GLY A 12 -20.05 -15.71 -5.20
N MET A 13 -19.48 -15.12 -6.25
CA MET A 13 -18.10 -14.65 -6.25
C MET A 13 -17.94 -13.84 -4.96
N PRO A 14 -16.90 -14.06 -4.14
CA PRO A 14 -16.67 -13.22 -2.98
C PRO A 14 -16.60 -11.78 -3.48
N SER A 15 -17.52 -10.96 -2.97
CA SER A 15 -17.65 -9.55 -3.30
C SER A 15 -16.29 -8.87 -3.30
N GLU A 16 -16.13 -8.05 -4.33
CA GLU A 16 -15.16 -6.97 -4.48
C GLU A 16 -14.51 -6.58 -3.15
N VAL A 17 -13.22 -6.89 -2.98
CA VAL A 17 -12.40 -6.11 -2.05
C VAL A 17 -12.31 -4.74 -2.69
N SER A 18 -13.15 -3.80 -2.23
CA SER A 18 -13.16 -2.45 -2.78
C SER A 18 -11.85 -1.75 -2.43
N GLY A 19 -11.35 -0.95 -3.36
CA GLY A 19 -10.24 -0.01 -3.15
C GLY A 19 -10.50 0.90 -1.94
N ALA A 20 -11.75 1.22 -1.68
CA ALA A 20 -12.16 1.97 -0.49
C ALA A 20 -11.89 1.20 0.83
N ASP A 21 -12.04 -0.13 0.84
CA ASP A 21 -11.80 -0.96 2.03
C ASP A 21 -10.30 -1.08 2.34
N VAL A 22 -9.45 -1.17 1.31
CA VAL A 22 -7.99 -1.09 1.51
C VAL A 22 -7.56 0.31 1.92
N GLU A 23 -8.13 1.39 1.37
CA GLU A 23 -7.82 2.75 1.83
C GLU A 23 -8.25 2.99 3.30
N ALA A 24 -9.40 2.45 3.72
CA ALA A 24 -9.88 2.53 5.10
C ALA A 24 -9.01 1.70 6.08
N PHE A 25 -8.57 0.50 5.66
CA PHE A 25 -7.65 -0.31 6.47
C PHE A 25 -6.31 0.39 6.68
N LEU A 26 -5.86 1.14 5.69
CA LEU A 26 -4.54 1.77 5.69
C LEU A 26 -4.49 3.13 6.42
N THR A 27 -5.64 3.77 6.70
CA THR A 27 -5.70 5.11 7.30
C THR A 27 -5.83 5.15 8.83
N THR A 28 -5.98 4.01 9.52
CA THR A 28 -6.28 3.95 10.96
C THR A 28 -5.20 3.32 11.85
N HIS A 29 -4.00 3.05 11.33
CA HIS A 29 -2.94 2.38 12.10
C HIS A 29 -1.92 3.37 12.70
N THR A 30 -2.02 3.62 14.01
CA THR A 30 -1.02 4.37 14.78
C THR A 30 0.12 3.43 15.21
N LEU A 31 1.36 3.77 14.84
CA LEU A 31 2.56 3.03 15.25
C LEU A 31 3.31 3.78 16.35
N THR A 32 3.56 3.12 17.48
CA THR A 32 4.48 3.64 18.50
C THR A 32 5.89 3.14 18.20
N VAL A 33 6.87 4.04 18.18
CA VAL A 33 8.25 3.73 17.76
C VAL A 33 9.22 4.16 18.85
N GLU A 34 10.17 3.29 19.20
CA GLU A 34 11.29 3.70 20.05
C GLU A 34 12.32 4.51 19.25
N PRO A 35 12.97 5.54 19.82
CA PRO A 35 13.91 6.40 19.09
C PRO A 35 15.04 5.63 18.38
N GLY A 36 15.58 4.60 19.04
CA GLY A 36 16.64 3.76 18.48
C GLY A 36 16.22 2.90 17.29
N ALA A 37 14.91 2.68 17.09
CA ALA A 37 14.37 1.91 15.97
C ALA A 37 14.05 2.78 14.73
N ILE A 38 14.03 4.12 14.87
CA ILE A 38 13.72 5.02 13.74
C ILE A 38 14.67 4.81 12.55
N PRO A 39 16.01 4.70 12.73
CA PRO A 39 16.92 4.52 11.59
C PRO A 39 16.69 3.21 10.83
N SER A 40 16.40 2.11 11.54
CA SER A 40 16.14 0.81 10.90
C SER A 40 14.80 0.80 10.17
N LEU A 41 13.77 1.42 10.76
CA LEU A 41 12.46 1.55 10.14
C LEU A 41 12.51 2.39 8.86
N ARG A 42 13.26 3.50 8.89
CA ARG A 42 13.49 4.34 7.71
C ARG A 42 14.20 3.59 6.59
N SER A 43 15.21 2.79 6.92
CA SER A 43 15.91 1.94 5.94
C SER A 43 14.98 0.88 5.32
N ALA A 44 14.14 0.25 6.15
CA ALA A 44 13.17 -0.73 5.67
C ALA A 44 12.14 -0.11 4.73
N PHE A 45 11.58 1.06 5.08
CA PHE A 45 10.60 1.77 4.25
C PHE A 45 11.23 2.27 2.94
N ALA A 46 12.45 2.82 2.99
CA ALA A 46 13.18 3.23 1.78
C ALA A 46 13.43 2.04 0.84
N SER A 47 13.79 0.88 1.39
CA SER A 47 13.99 -0.35 0.62
C SER A 47 12.68 -0.88 0.01
N ALA A 48 11.58 -0.82 0.76
CA ALA A 48 10.26 -1.20 0.28
C ALA A 48 9.80 -0.26 -0.85
N LEU A 49 10.00 1.05 -0.67
CA LEU A 49 9.66 2.08 -1.65
C LEU A 49 10.45 1.88 -2.95
N THR A 50 11.76 1.65 -2.87
CA THR A 50 12.61 1.39 -4.05
C THR A 50 12.11 0.18 -4.85
N LYS A 51 11.69 -0.89 -4.17
CA LYS A 51 11.13 -2.08 -4.82
C LYS A 51 9.78 -1.79 -5.45
N LEU A 52 8.91 -1.09 -4.73
CA LEU A 52 7.56 -0.76 -5.17
C LEU A 52 7.58 0.19 -6.38
N ASP A 53 8.44 1.21 -6.36
CA ASP A 53 8.61 2.17 -7.46
C ASP A 53 8.96 1.45 -8.76
N LYS A 54 9.91 0.50 -8.70
CA LYS A 54 10.27 -0.34 -9.85
C LYS A 54 9.10 -1.19 -10.35
N GLN A 55 8.32 -1.78 -9.45
CA GLN A 55 7.17 -2.62 -9.83
C GLN A 55 6.06 -1.78 -10.48
N ILE A 56 5.81 -0.57 -9.96
CA ILE A 56 4.85 0.38 -10.53
C ILE A 56 5.31 0.81 -11.93
N GLU A 57 6.59 1.15 -12.09
CA GLU A 57 7.16 1.52 -13.40
C GLU A 57 6.98 0.40 -14.44
N LEU A 58 7.32 -0.84 -14.08
CA LEU A 58 7.12 -2.00 -14.94
C LEU A 58 5.64 -2.25 -15.25
N ALA A 59 4.76 -2.11 -14.25
CA ALA A 59 3.33 -2.27 -14.44
C ALA A 59 2.76 -1.27 -15.44
N VAL A 60 3.15 0.01 -15.34
CA VAL A 60 2.70 1.08 -16.24
C VAL A 60 3.16 0.84 -17.67
N THR A 61 4.38 0.34 -17.86
CA THR A 61 5.03 0.29 -19.18
C THR A 61 4.83 -1.03 -19.91
N GLU A 62 4.72 -2.16 -19.19
CA GLU A 62 4.83 -3.49 -19.80
C GLU A 62 3.55 -4.35 -19.67
N VAL A 63 2.64 -4.04 -18.74
CA VAL A 63 1.58 -5.00 -18.35
C VAL A 63 0.27 -4.84 -19.12
N ARG A 64 0.14 -3.81 -19.98
CA ARG A 64 -1.10 -3.66 -20.77
C ARG A 64 -1.27 -4.81 -21.76
N VAL A 65 -2.29 -5.63 -21.53
CA VAL A 65 -2.52 -6.86 -22.30
C VAL A 65 -3.19 -6.51 -23.62
N ARG A 66 -2.71 -7.12 -24.70
CA ARG A 66 -3.34 -7.07 -26.03
C ARG A 66 -4.06 -8.39 -26.29
N PRO A 67 -5.15 -8.39 -27.08
CA PRO A 67 -5.78 -9.64 -27.52
C PRO A 67 -4.75 -10.53 -28.23
N TRP A 68 -4.61 -11.78 -27.78
CA TRP A 68 -3.54 -12.67 -28.25
C TRP A 68 -3.95 -13.61 -29.38
N ALA A 69 -5.26 -13.87 -29.54
CA ALA A 69 -5.77 -14.85 -30.50
C ALA A 69 -6.66 -14.24 -31.59
N GLY A 70 -7.03 -12.97 -31.48
CA GLY A 70 -7.90 -12.28 -32.45
C GLY A 70 -9.34 -12.78 -32.44
N ASP A 71 -9.68 -13.71 -31.54
CA ASP A 71 -11.05 -14.12 -31.26
C ASP A 71 -11.70 -13.19 -30.22
N GLY A 72 -13.03 -13.24 -30.16
CA GLY A 72 -13.80 -12.41 -29.23
C GLY A 72 -13.50 -12.64 -27.75
N VAL A 73 -13.06 -13.86 -27.37
CA VAL A 73 -12.71 -14.18 -25.98
C VAL A 73 -11.42 -13.47 -25.60
N SER A 74 -10.41 -13.48 -26.46
CA SER A 74 -9.14 -12.80 -26.23
C SER A 74 -9.29 -11.29 -26.18
N VAL A 75 -10.25 -10.72 -26.93
CA VAL A 75 -10.61 -9.30 -26.87
C VAL A 75 -11.25 -8.98 -25.51
N GLU A 76 -12.31 -9.69 -25.15
CA GLU A 76 -13.03 -9.48 -23.88
C GLU A 76 -12.12 -9.69 -22.66
N ALA A 77 -11.25 -10.69 -22.70
CA ALA A 77 -10.30 -10.97 -21.63
C ALA A 77 -9.25 -9.86 -21.48
N ALA A 78 -8.71 -9.34 -22.59
CA ALA A 78 -7.76 -8.23 -22.57
C ALA A 78 -8.42 -6.95 -22.05
N GLU A 79 -9.65 -6.66 -22.46
CA GLU A 79 -10.43 -5.51 -21.97
C GLU A 79 -10.66 -5.57 -20.47
N LYS A 80 -11.27 -6.66 -19.96
CA LYS A 80 -11.56 -6.82 -18.52
C LYS A 80 -10.29 -6.81 -17.65
N PHE A 81 -9.20 -7.40 -18.15
CA PHE A 81 -7.93 -7.36 -17.44
C PHE A 81 -7.40 -5.93 -17.34
N ASN A 82 -7.33 -5.21 -18.47
CA ASN A 82 -6.82 -3.84 -18.49
C ASN A 82 -7.68 -2.89 -17.66
N GLU A 83 -9.00 -3.06 -17.68
CA GLU A 83 -9.94 -2.28 -16.87
C GLU A 83 -9.60 -2.41 -15.38
N ARG A 84 -9.50 -3.65 -14.86
CA ARG A 84 -9.16 -3.90 -13.45
C ARG A 84 -7.71 -3.55 -13.08
N ALA A 85 -6.78 -3.66 -14.02
CA ALA A 85 -5.38 -3.38 -13.76
C ALA A 85 -5.09 -1.87 -13.73
N PHE A 86 -5.76 -1.07 -14.57
CA PHE A 86 -5.36 0.32 -14.84
C PHE A 86 -6.47 1.38 -14.78
N GLU A 87 -7.72 1.04 -15.11
CA GLU A 87 -8.72 2.06 -15.49
C GLU A 87 -9.83 2.23 -14.44
N SER A 88 -10.10 1.21 -13.63
CA SER A 88 -11.10 1.30 -12.57
C SER A 88 -10.62 2.19 -11.40
N GLY A 89 -11.58 2.79 -10.68
CA GLY A 89 -11.30 3.56 -9.45
C GLY A 89 -10.58 2.73 -8.39
N ASP A 90 -10.85 1.43 -8.37
CA ASP A 90 -10.23 0.43 -7.48
C ASP A 90 -9.18 -0.42 -8.21
N SER A 91 -8.50 0.16 -9.21
CA SER A 91 -7.52 -0.57 -10.02
C SER A 91 -6.31 -1.02 -9.20
N ALA A 92 -5.71 -2.14 -9.61
CA ALA A 92 -4.50 -2.65 -8.95
C ALA A 92 -3.36 -1.62 -8.97
N LEU A 93 -3.16 -0.92 -10.08
CA LEU A 93 -2.16 0.16 -10.18
C LEU A 93 -2.50 1.33 -9.24
N GLY A 94 -3.78 1.69 -9.13
CA GLY A 94 -4.28 2.71 -8.20
C GLY A 94 -3.96 2.35 -6.75
N ALA A 95 -4.25 1.11 -6.35
CA ALA A 95 -3.96 0.61 -5.00
C ALA A 95 -2.45 0.64 -4.68
N LEU A 96 -1.60 0.19 -5.62
CA LEU A 96 -0.15 0.25 -5.45
C LEU A 96 0.36 1.69 -5.31
N THR A 97 -0.19 2.63 -6.08
CA THR A 97 0.18 4.04 -6.02
C THR A 97 -0.29 4.70 -4.72
N SER A 98 -1.47 4.34 -4.22
CA SER A 98 -1.98 4.80 -2.91
C SER A 98 -1.08 4.30 -1.78
N TYR A 99 -0.72 3.01 -1.79
CA TYR A 99 0.20 2.44 -0.81
C TYR A 99 1.59 3.09 -0.84
N GLN A 100 2.12 3.38 -2.04
CA GLN A 100 3.38 4.13 -2.19
C GLN A 100 3.30 5.49 -1.48
N ARG A 101 2.20 6.24 -1.67
CA ARG A 101 1.99 7.54 -1.03
C ARG A 101 1.94 7.43 0.49
N GLN A 102 1.31 6.38 1.01
CA GLN A 102 1.24 6.14 2.45
C GLN A 102 2.62 5.81 3.03
N LEU A 103 3.43 4.99 2.36
CA LEU A 103 4.81 4.72 2.78
C LEU A 103 5.66 6.00 2.82
N LYS A 104 5.51 6.88 1.83
CA LYS A 104 6.18 8.20 1.81
C LYS A 104 5.74 9.06 2.99
N SER A 105 4.43 9.18 3.22
CA SER A 105 3.88 9.91 4.37
C SER A 105 4.38 9.36 5.71
N ALA A 106 4.50 8.03 5.84
CA ALA A 106 5.05 7.41 7.03
C ALA A 106 6.54 7.75 7.24
N MET A 107 7.34 7.82 6.15
CA MET A 107 8.74 8.28 6.25
C MET A 107 8.83 9.74 6.69
N ASP A 108 7.99 10.62 6.14
CA ASP A 108 7.95 12.03 6.54
C ASP A 108 7.57 12.19 8.03
N ALA A 109 6.64 11.36 8.52
CA ALA A 109 6.28 11.33 9.92
C ALA A 109 7.43 10.86 10.82
N LEU A 110 8.21 9.85 10.39
CA LEU A 110 9.39 9.39 11.13
C LEU A 110 10.47 10.49 11.21
N ASP A 111 10.71 11.21 10.13
CA ASP A 111 11.67 12.32 10.10
C ASP A 111 11.24 13.45 11.05
N LEU A 112 9.94 13.74 11.13
CA LEU A 112 9.40 14.72 12.07
C LEU A 112 9.60 14.28 13.54
N VAL A 113 9.32 13.00 13.83
CA VAL A 113 9.47 12.44 15.17
C VAL A 113 10.95 12.44 15.61
N GLU A 114 11.87 12.10 14.71
CA GLU A 114 13.32 12.15 15.01
C GLU A 114 13.78 13.58 15.36
N GLN A 115 13.32 14.58 14.61
CA GLN A 115 13.65 15.99 14.89
C GLN A 115 13.14 16.44 16.27
N GLN A 116 11.93 16.01 16.64
CA GLN A 116 11.37 16.30 17.95
C GLN A 116 12.20 15.66 19.08
N TYR A 117 12.62 14.40 18.93
CA TYR A 117 13.47 13.74 19.92
C TYR A 117 14.82 14.47 20.09
N ARG A 118 15.49 14.82 18.99
CA ARG A 118 16.77 15.54 19.06
C ARG A 118 16.64 16.90 19.75
N ALA A 119 15.57 17.65 19.46
CA ALA A 119 15.32 18.94 20.10
C ALA A 119 15.09 18.83 21.62
N MET A 120 14.38 17.79 22.07
CA MET A 120 14.14 17.56 23.50
C MET A 120 15.43 17.14 24.25
N ASP A 121 16.27 16.30 23.63
CA ASP A 121 17.54 15.89 24.21
C ASP A 121 18.53 17.07 24.34
N ASP A 122 18.56 17.97 23.34
CA ASP A 122 19.38 19.17 23.37
C ASP A 122 18.93 20.15 24.47
N ASP A 123 17.62 20.34 24.64
CA ASP A 123 17.04 21.19 25.70
C ASP A 123 17.31 20.62 27.10
N ALA A 124 17.09 19.31 27.28
CA ALA A 124 17.39 18.62 28.55
C ALA A 124 18.89 18.71 28.92
N THR A 125 19.77 18.52 27.93
CA THR A 125 21.22 18.65 28.12
C THR A 125 21.63 20.10 28.45
N GLY A 126 20.96 21.08 27.84
CA GLY A 126 21.15 22.50 28.13
C GLY A 126 20.76 22.88 29.56
N LEU A 127 19.61 22.42 30.03
CA LEU A 127 19.11 22.63 31.40
C LEU A 127 19.98 21.95 32.45
N MET A 128 20.48 20.74 32.19
CA MET A 128 21.41 20.04 33.07
C MET A 128 22.75 20.79 33.21
N LYS A 129 23.28 21.34 32.12
CA LYS A 129 24.51 22.16 32.15
C LYS A 129 24.32 23.48 32.90
N GLN A 130 23.12 24.07 32.86
CA GLN A 130 22.82 25.32 33.56
C GLN A 130 22.54 25.11 35.06
N SER A 131 22.02 23.95 35.45
CA SER A 131 21.71 23.60 36.85
C SER A 131 22.91 23.01 37.62
N GLY A 132 24.01 22.72 36.92
CA GLY A 132 25.28 22.26 37.50
C GLY A 132 26.27 23.40 37.69
N CYS A 133 25.95 24.34 38.57
CA CYS A 133 26.85 25.35 39.14
C CYS A 133 26.60 25.46 40.65
#